data_AF-A0AAD6ZU06-F1
#
_entry.id   AF-A0AAD6ZU06-F1
#
_cell.length_a   1.000
_cell.length_b   1.000
_cell.length_c   1.000
_cell.angle_alpha   90.00
_cell.angle_beta   90.00
_cell.angle_gamma   90.00
#
_symmetry.space_group_name_H-M   'P 1'
#
loop_
_entity.id
_entity.type
_entity.pdbx_description
1 polymer ?
#
loop_
_entity_poly.entity_id
_entity_poly.type
_entity_poly.pdbx_seq_one_letter_code
_entity_poly.pdbx_strand_id
1 'polypeptide(L)'
;MLPSLGALLRQALTLFVLSSTVYAQKATAYDPAPFNYIGTISSMTLNGAAGPLAGGTLTVNGFKITIPKNTLVTLPSITVAWSELFVNGQPNLPLLGSVSWEATVFGNIVSGQHIAGLVYISQEATQSLTGFITSINFTTGHFFVDNPLGRYGHAYTANPLWSVDPDNPSVRASTGFPVCIPRNSTDHECPLTNRPLDTQGNYLSTFTYPDPARVVAGGLDPRIMAPLAVGDYIIFSGIKTPEGVCEPDFRLRR
;
A
#
# COMPACT_ATOMS: atom_id res chain seq x y z
N MET A 1 -22.45 -56.26 -46.19
CA MET A 1 -22.10 -56.30 -47.63
C MET A 1 -22.13 -54.87 -48.14
N LEU A 2 -20.97 -54.29 -48.43
CA LEU A 2 -20.82 -53.01 -49.15
C LEU A 2 -20.99 -53.23 -50.67
N PRO A 3 -21.32 -52.19 -51.46
CA PRO A 3 -20.24 -51.47 -52.13
C PRO A 3 -20.40 -49.94 -52.23
N SER A 4 -19.23 -49.33 -52.39
CA SER A 4 -18.88 -47.92 -52.58
C SER A 4 -19.24 -47.33 -53.95
N LEU A 5 -19.45 -46.01 -54.02
CA LEU A 5 -19.18 -45.10 -55.15
C LEU A 5 -19.34 -43.67 -54.55
N GLY A 6 -18.39 -42.75 -54.52
CA GLY A 6 -17.50 -42.38 -55.60
C GLY A 6 -18.09 -41.23 -56.41
N ALA A 7 -17.90 -40.00 -55.91
CA ALA A 7 -17.84 -38.73 -56.64
C ALA A 7 -19.13 -37.93 -56.97
N LEU A 8 -19.03 -36.63 -56.63
CA LEU A 8 -19.65 -35.45 -57.26
C LEU A 8 -21.10 -35.10 -56.92
N LEU A 9 -21.31 -34.16 -55.97
CA LEU A 9 -21.97 -32.87 -56.29
C LEU A 9 -21.91 -31.85 -55.12
N ARG A 10 -21.16 -30.75 -55.37
CA ARG A 10 -21.45 -29.33 -55.04
C ARG A 10 -21.38 -28.82 -53.58
N GLN A 11 -20.18 -28.34 -53.25
CA GLN A 11 -19.85 -26.98 -52.78
C GLN A 11 -20.91 -26.17 -52.00
N ALA A 12 -20.68 -25.99 -50.70
CA ALA A 12 -20.99 -24.76 -49.98
C ALA A 12 -20.18 -24.73 -48.66
N LEU A 13 -18.86 -24.55 -48.75
CA LEU A 13 -18.03 -24.24 -47.59
C LEU A 13 -17.92 -22.72 -47.49
N THR A 14 -18.87 -22.10 -46.77
CA THR A 14 -18.89 -20.66 -46.51
C THR A 14 -17.81 -20.33 -45.47
N LEU A 15 -16.67 -19.82 -45.95
CA LEU A 15 -15.57 -19.34 -45.13
C LEU A 15 -15.98 -18.00 -44.49
N PHE A 16 -16.32 -18.01 -43.19
CA PHE A 16 -16.60 -16.79 -42.42
C PHE A 16 -15.28 -16.14 -42.02
N VAL A 17 -14.74 -15.27 -42.87
CA VAL A 17 -13.58 -14.43 -42.53
C VAL A 17 -14.06 -13.30 -41.62
N LEU A 18 -13.91 -13.46 -40.30
CA LEU A 18 -13.99 -12.34 -39.38
C LEU A 18 -12.76 -11.46 -39.57
N SER A 19 -12.93 -10.38 -40.33
CA SER A 19 -12.02 -9.27 -40.41
C SER A 19 -11.80 -8.68 -39.01
N SER A 20 -10.61 -8.87 -38.46
CA SER A 20 -10.15 -8.15 -37.28
C SER A 20 -9.92 -6.70 -37.69
N THR A 21 -10.76 -5.77 -37.22
CA THR A 21 -10.46 -4.35 -37.30
C THR A 21 -9.26 -4.06 -36.41
N VAL A 22 -8.08 -3.93 -37.03
CA VAL A 22 -6.90 -3.38 -36.37
C VAL A 22 -7.20 -1.89 -36.16
N TYR A 23 -7.40 -1.49 -34.91
CA TYR A 23 -7.29 -0.07 -34.55
C TYR A 23 -5.84 0.35 -34.79
N ALA A 24 -5.58 1.02 -35.90
CA ALA A 24 -4.32 1.70 -36.12
C ALA A 24 -4.22 2.82 -35.07
N GLN A 25 -3.46 2.59 -34.00
CA GLN A 25 -3.07 3.68 -33.11
C GLN A 25 -2.24 4.66 -33.94
N LYS A 26 -2.71 5.90 -34.02
CA LYS A 26 -1.99 7.00 -34.69
C LYS A 26 -0.56 7.04 -34.18
N ALA A 27 0.42 6.99 -35.10
CA ALA A 27 1.83 7.12 -34.76
C ALA A 27 2.04 8.38 -33.91
N THR A 28 2.78 8.25 -32.81
CA THR A 28 3.15 9.41 -31.99
C THR A 28 3.96 10.38 -32.84
N ALA A 29 3.74 11.69 -32.66
CA ALA A 29 4.44 12.71 -33.46
C ALA A 29 5.97 12.66 -33.29
N TYR A 30 6.43 12.04 -32.19
CA TYR A 30 7.82 11.80 -31.86
C TYR A 30 7.96 10.35 -31.36
N ASP A 31 9.03 9.68 -31.78
CA ASP A 31 9.38 8.32 -31.37
C ASP A 31 10.92 8.22 -31.23
N PRO A 32 11.46 7.98 -30.03
CA PRO A 32 10.76 7.81 -28.77
C PRO A 32 10.15 9.13 -28.23
N ALA A 33 9.07 9.03 -27.45
CA ALA A 33 8.47 10.16 -26.74
C ALA A 33 8.30 9.86 -25.24
N PRO A 34 8.59 10.81 -24.33
CA PRO A 34 8.38 10.58 -22.90
C PRO A 34 6.88 10.64 -22.54
N PHE A 35 6.49 9.95 -21.48
CA PHE A 35 5.20 10.09 -20.84
C PHE A 35 5.31 10.11 -19.31
N ASN A 36 4.31 10.72 -18.67
CA ASN A 36 4.07 10.66 -17.23
C ASN A 36 2.57 10.41 -17.01
N TYR A 37 2.21 9.22 -16.58
CA TYR A 37 0.81 8.84 -16.32
C TYR A 37 0.57 8.74 -14.81
N ILE A 38 -0.45 9.46 -14.35
CA ILE A 38 -0.95 9.38 -12.97
C ILE A 38 -2.43 8.99 -13.08
N GLY A 39 -2.82 7.90 -12.42
CA GLY A 39 -4.20 7.45 -12.51
C GLY A 39 -4.46 6.13 -11.79
N THR A 40 -5.66 5.60 -11.99
CA THR A 40 -6.11 4.37 -11.31
C THR A 40 -5.61 3.14 -12.04
N ILE A 41 -5.20 2.15 -11.25
CA ILE A 41 -4.78 0.83 -11.71
C ILE A 41 -6.03 0.02 -12.04
N SER A 42 -6.21 -0.32 -13.31
CA SER A 42 -7.32 -1.18 -13.77
C SER A 42 -6.92 -2.65 -13.85
N SER A 43 -5.65 -2.95 -14.14
CA SER A 43 -5.13 -4.31 -14.18
C SER A 43 -3.61 -4.36 -14.06
N MET A 44 -3.11 -5.48 -13.54
CA MET A 44 -1.69 -5.79 -13.42
C MET A 44 -1.46 -7.26 -13.76
N THR A 45 -0.38 -7.55 -14.46
CA THR A 45 0.00 -8.93 -14.82
C THR A 45 1.47 -9.19 -14.54
N LEU A 46 1.79 -10.45 -14.26
CA LEU A 46 3.15 -10.94 -14.20
C LEU A 46 3.43 -11.77 -15.46
N ASN A 47 4.53 -11.49 -16.15
CA ASN A 47 4.95 -12.30 -17.30
C ASN A 47 5.51 -13.65 -16.81
N GLY A 48 5.30 -14.70 -17.60
CA GLY A 48 5.66 -16.09 -17.24
C GLY A 48 7.14 -16.33 -16.90
N ALA A 49 7.41 -17.50 -16.32
CA ALA A 49 8.60 -17.85 -15.54
C ALA A 49 8.90 -16.78 -14.48
N ALA A 50 8.17 -16.87 -13.36
CA ALA A 50 8.15 -15.98 -12.20
C ALA A 50 9.49 -15.95 -11.42
N GLY A 51 10.58 -15.64 -12.11
CA GLY A 51 11.82 -15.27 -11.45
C GLY A 51 11.64 -13.95 -10.68
N PRO A 52 12.50 -13.68 -9.69
CA PRO A 52 12.38 -12.54 -8.77
C PRO A 52 12.49 -11.16 -9.42
N LEU A 53 12.75 -11.09 -10.73
CA LEU A 53 12.87 -9.85 -11.50
C LEU A 53 12.01 -9.88 -12.77
N ALA A 54 10.96 -10.72 -12.77
CA ALA A 54 10.04 -10.82 -13.89
C ALA A 54 9.29 -9.49 -14.10
N GLY A 55 9.18 -9.11 -15.37
CA GLY A 55 8.36 -7.97 -15.80
C GLY A 55 6.89 -8.34 -15.94
N GLY A 56 6.12 -7.47 -16.57
CA GLY A 56 4.68 -7.63 -16.64
C GLY A 56 3.99 -6.57 -17.49
N THR A 57 2.71 -6.37 -17.22
CA THR A 57 1.97 -5.24 -17.76
C THR A 57 1.17 -4.57 -16.65
N LEU A 58 1.03 -3.25 -16.76
CA LEU A 58 0.25 -2.39 -15.88
C LEU A 58 -0.71 -1.58 -16.74
N THR A 59 -1.98 -1.52 -16.36
CA THR A 59 -2.96 -0.68 -17.04
C THR A 59 -3.38 0.46 -16.12
N VAL A 60 -3.10 1.71 -16.53
CA VAL A 60 -3.44 2.94 -15.80
C VAL A 60 -4.42 3.76 -16.62
N ASN A 61 -5.62 4.05 -16.10
CA ASN A 61 -6.69 4.77 -16.82
C ASN A 61 -6.95 4.23 -18.24
N GLY A 62 -6.81 2.92 -18.46
CA GLY A 62 -6.97 2.27 -19.76
C GLY A 62 -5.71 2.23 -20.67
N PHE A 63 -4.62 2.92 -20.31
CA PHE A 63 -3.34 2.82 -21.02
C PHE A 63 -2.58 1.58 -20.55
N LYS A 64 -2.37 0.63 -21.48
CA LYS A 64 -1.54 -0.55 -21.23
C LYS A 64 -0.06 -0.20 -21.34
N ILE A 65 0.67 -0.42 -20.26
CA ILE A 65 2.09 -0.11 -20.10
C ILE A 65 2.85 -1.42 -19.89
N THR A 66 3.94 -1.59 -20.64
CA THR A 66 4.87 -2.70 -20.47
C THR A 66 5.79 -2.41 -19.30
N ILE A 67 5.88 -3.35 -18.37
CA ILE A 67 6.85 -3.33 -17.27
C ILE A 67 8.04 -4.21 -17.65
N PRO A 68 9.24 -3.64 -17.91
CA PRO A 68 10.42 -4.42 -18.21
C PRO A 68 10.84 -5.37 -17.08
N LYS A 69 11.67 -6.36 -17.42
CA LYS A 69 12.37 -7.15 -16.39
C LYS A 69 13.28 -6.24 -15.56
N ASN A 70 13.54 -6.63 -14.32
CA ASN A 70 14.34 -5.87 -13.34
C ASN A 70 13.74 -4.50 -12.96
N THR A 71 12.46 -4.25 -13.27
CA THR A 71 11.79 -3.02 -12.83
C THR A 71 11.55 -3.09 -11.33
N LEU A 72 12.00 -2.05 -10.62
CA LEU A 72 11.66 -1.81 -9.23
C LEU A 72 10.45 -0.88 -9.16
N VAL A 73 9.55 -1.16 -8.23
CA VAL A 73 8.35 -0.39 -7.94
C VAL A 73 8.51 0.22 -6.57
N THR A 74 8.29 1.53 -6.49
CA THR A 74 8.28 2.25 -5.23
C THR A 74 6.86 2.25 -4.66
N LEU A 75 6.71 1.61 -3.51
CA LEU A 75 5.53 1.70 -2.65
C LEU A 75 5.76 2.80 -1.61
N PRO A 76 4.75 3.22 -0.85
CA PRO A 76 4.90 4.33 0.10
C PRO A 76 5.98 4.10 1.17
N SER A 77 6.27 2.84 1.53
CA SER A 77 7.21 2.48 2.59
C SER A 77 8.41 1.64 2.14
N ILE A 78 8.39 1.09 0.92
CA ILE A 78 9.43 0.17 0.44
C ILE A 78 9.53 0.18 -1.08
N THR A 79 10.71 -0.12 -1.61
CA THR A 79 10.89 -0.39 -3.04
C THR A 79 11.12 -1.88 -3.25
N VAL A 80 10.36 -2.49 -4.15
CA VAL A 80 10.38 -3.95 -4.41
C VAL A 80 10.45 -4.27 -5.89
N ALA A 81 10.84 -5.49 -6.24
CA ALA A 81 10.73 -5.93 -7.62
C ALA A 81 9.26 -6.09 -8.04
N TRP A 82 8.95 -5.82 -9.32
CA TRP A 82 7.59 -5.96 -9.86
C TRP A 82 6.93 -7.31 -9.52
N SER A 83 7.70 -8.41 -9.54
CA SER A 83 7.20 -9.75 -9.24
C SER A 83 6.75 -9.94 -7.80
N GLU A 84 7.25 -9.16 -6.84
CA GLU A 84 6.87 -9.27 -5.43
C GLU A 84 5.45 -8.78 -5.17
N LEU A 85 4.89 -7.97 -6.06
CA LEU A 85 3.51 -7.52 -6.02
C LEU A 85 2.51 -8.64 -6.38
N PHE A 86 2.96 -9.87 -6.60
CA PHE A 86 2.15 -10.99 -7.02
C PHE A 86 2.36 -12.21 -6.11
N VAL A 87 1.27 -12.91 -5.79
CA VAL A 87 1.28 -14.21 -5.11
C VAL A 87 0.59 -15.22 -6.01
N ASN A 88 1.25 -16.34 -6.31
CA ASN A 88 0.75 -17.36 -7.25
C ASN A 88 0.37 -16.79 -8.63
N GLY A 89 1.09 -15.75 -9.08
CA GLY A 89 0.85 -15.07 -10.35
C GLY A 89 -0.34 -14.11 -10.38
N GLN A 90 -1.03 -13.91 -9.25
CA GLN A 90 -2.12 -12.95 -9.11
C GLN A 90 -1.66 -11.70 -8.35
N PRO A 91 -2.13 -10.49 -8.70
CA PRO A 91 -1.80 -9.28 -7.96
C PRO A 91 -2.16 -9.41 -6.47
N ASN A 92 -1.24 -9.02 -5.59
CA ASN A 92 -1.39 -9.07 -4.13
C ASN A 92 -1.47 -7.65 -3.55
N LEU A 93 -2.47 -6.91 -4.02
CA LEU A 93 -2.83 -5.58 -3.52
C LEU A 93 -4.07 -5.72 -2.62
N PRO A 94 -4.02 -5.29 -1.35
CA PRO A 94 -5.16 -5.33 -0.45
C PRO A 94 -6.41 -4.71 -1.07
N LEU A 95 -7.51 -5.47 -1.04
CA LEU A 95 -8.82 -5.03 -1.53
C LEU A 95 -8.82 -4.54 -3.00
N LEU A 96 -7.92 -5.03 -3.86
CA LEU A 96 -7.89 -4.66 -5.27
C LEU A 96 -9.27 -4.86 -5.93
N GLY A 97 -9.78 -3.82 -6.60
CA GLY A 97 -11.12 -3.80 -7.21
C GLY A 97 -12.25 -3.36 -6.26
N SER A 98 -12.01 -3.37 -4.95
CA SER A 98 -12.92 -2.82 -3.93
C SER A 98 -12.48 -1.44 -3.42
N VAL A 99 -11.21 -1.10 -3.57
CA VAL A 99 -10.62 0.23 -3.32
C VAL A 99 -9.78 0.66 -4.51
N SER A 100 -9.65 1.97 -4.71
CA SER A 100 -8.82 2.48 -5.81
C SER A 100 -7.36 2.37 -5.45
N TRP A 101 -6.61 1.79 -6.38
CA TRP A 101 -5.15 1.84 -6.38
C TRP A 101 -4.70 2.78 -7.47
N GLU A 102 -3.68 3.57 -7.19
CA GLU A 102 -3.14 4.57 -8.10
C GLU A 102 -1.71 4.21 -8.47
N ALA A 103 -1.32 4.55 -9.69
CA ALA A 103 0.05 4.47 -10.14
C ALA A 103 0.49 5.80 -10.75
N THR A 104 1.72 6.19 -10.42
CA THR A 104 2.48 7.18 -11.18
C THR A 104 3.55 6.47 -11.97
N VAL A 105 3.53 6.60 -13.30
CA VAL A 105 4.43 5.90 -14.20
C VAL A 105 5.13 6.88 -15.11
N PHE A 106 6.45 6.92 -15.01
CA PHE A 106 7.31 7.62 -15.96
C PHE A 106 7.88 6.61 -16.95
N GLY A 107 7.91 6.96 -18.22
CA GLY A 107 8.43 6.07 -19.23
C GLY A 107 8.54 6.70 -20.61
N ASN A 108 8.82 5.85 -21.59
CA ASN A 108 8.90 6.24 -22.99
C ASN A 108 7.92 5.43 -23.83
N ILE A 109 7.33 6.09 -24.82
CA ILE A 109 6.62 5.45 -25.92
C ILE A 109 7.66 5.14 -26.98
N VAL A 110 7.83 3.87 -27.32
CA VAL A 110 8.77 3.37 -28.34
C VAL A 110 8.00 2.54 -29.35
N SER A 111 8.00 2.91 -30.62
CA SER A 111 7.22 2.22 -31.67
C SER A 111 5.74 2.05 -31.29
N GLY A 112 5.15 3.07 -30.65
CA GLY A 112 3.78 3.07 -30.15
C GLY A 112 3.54 2.27 -28.86
N GLN A 113 4.57 1.61 -28.30
CA GLN A 113 4.46 0.85 -27.05
C GLN A 113 4.86 1.71 -25.85
N HIS A 114 4.01 1.76 -24.83
CA HIS A 114 4.34 2.42 -23.57
C HIS A 114 5.23 1.50 -22.75
N ILE A 115 6.44 1.94 -22.42
CA ILE A 115 7.42 1.19 -21.64
C ILE A 115 7.75 1.99 -20.38
N ALA A 116 7.51 1.38 -19.21
CA ALA A 116 7.79 2.00 -17.92
C ALA A 116 9.31 2.07 -17.65
N GLY A 117 9.73 3.16 -17.01
CA GLY A 117 11.05 3.33 -16.40
C GLY A 117 10.97 3.45 -14.88
N LEU A 118 10.08 4.29 -14.37
CA LEU A 118 9.79 4.44 -12.94
C LEU A 118 8.32 4.18 -12.67
N VAL A 119 8.03 3.45 -11.60
CA VAL A 119 6.67 3.09 -11.19
C VAL A 119 6.53 3.34 -9.70
N TYR A 120 5.57 4.18 -9.35
CA TYR A 120 5.11 4.39 -7.98
C TYR A 120 3.70 3.85 -7.86
N ILE A 121 3.39 3.11 -6.80
CA ILE A 121 2.03 2.59 -6.52
C ILE A 121 1.62 2.99 -5.12
N SER A 122 0.40 3.47 -4.96
CA SER A 122 -0.20 3.84 -3.67
C SER A 122 -1.69 3.53 -3.65
N GLN A 123 -2.26 3.37 -2.46
CA GLN A 123 -3.71 3.37 -2.28
C GLN A 123 -4.13 4.77 -1.84
N GLU A 124 -5.02 5.41 -2.60
CA GLU A 124 -5.67 6.69 -2.27
C GLU A 124 -4.68 7.72 -1.67
N ALA A 125 -3.75 8.24 -2.48
CA ALA A 125 -2.58 8.99 -1.99
C ALA A 125 -2.93 10.26 -1.18
N THR A 126 -4.16 10.77 -1.30
CA THR A 126 -4.67 11.94 -0.59
C THR A 126 -5.62 11.58 0.56
N GLN A 127 -5.72 10.31 0.94
CA GLN A 127 -6.58 9.91 2.05
C GLN A 127 -6.03 10.45 3.36
N SER A 128 -6.81 11.32 3.99
CA SER A 128 -6.56 11.81 5.35
C SER A 128 -7.87 11.72 6.12
N LEU A 129 -7.83 11.05 7.25
CA LEU A 129 -8.98 10.84 8.12
C LEU A 129 -8.66 11.34 9.51
N THR A 130 -9.70 11.67 10.27
CA THR A 130 -9.56 12.19 11.63
C THR A 130 -10.60 11.58 12.55
N GLY A 131 -10.30 11.56 13.86
CA GLY A 131 -11.27 11.20 14.88
C GLY A 131 -10.62 11.02 16.25
N PHE A 132 -11.44 10.63 17.22
CA PHE A 132 -11.01 10.33 18.58
C PHE A 132 -10.79 8.83 18.78
N ILE A 133 -9.71 8.47 19.47
CA ILE A 133 -9.49 7.10 19.93
C ILE A 133 -10.57 6.74 20.96
N THR A 134 -11.37 5.71 20.69
CA THR A 134 -12.46 5.25 21.56
C THR A 134 -12.08 4.06 22.42
N SER A 135 -11.16 3.22 21.95
CA SER A 135 -10.63 2.09 22.71
C SER A 135 -9.27 1.67 22.18
N ILE A 136 -8.45 1.08 23.06
CA ILE A 136 -7.16 0.47 22.74
C ILE A 136 -7.15 -0.95 23.34
N ASN A 137 -6.97 -1.94 22.49
CA ASN A 137 -6.71 -3.33 22.88
C ASN A 137 -5.19 -3.52 22.96
N PHE A 138 -4.66 -3.55 24.18
CA PHE A 138 -3.23 -3.71 24.42
C PHE A 138 -2.69 -5.08 24.00
N THR A 139 -3.52 -6.13 24.00
CA THR A 139 -3.10 -7.48 23.58
C THR A 139 -2.86 -7.55 22.07
N THR A 140 -3.74 -6.93 21.28
CA THR A 140 -3.57 -6.88 19.82
C THR A 140 -2.83 -5.64 19.37
N GLY A 141 -2.61 -4.66 20.25
CA GLY A 141 -2.13 -3.31 19.93
C GLY A 141 -3.09 -2.55 19.03
N HIS A 142 -4.38 -2.93 19.00
CA HIS A 142 -5.33 -2.30 18.11
C HIS A 142 -6.06 -1.16 18.77
N PHE A 143 -6.26 -0.04 18.07
CA PHE A 143 -7.13 1.02 18.56
C PHE A 143 -8.28 1.30 17.59
N PHE A 144 -9.37 1.80 18.14
CA PHE A 144 -10.58 2.14 17.40
C PHE A 144 -10.76 3.64 17.39
N VAL A 145 -11.18 4.18 16.25
CA VAL A 145 -11.50 5.60 16.09
C VAL A 145 -13.00 5.73 15.85
N ASP A 146 -13.65 6.75 16.40
CA ASP A 146 -15.08 7.07 16.26
C ASP A 146 -15.54 7.47 14.84
N ASN A 147 -14.88 6.96 13.82
CA ASN A 147 -15.17 7.13 12.40
C ASN A 147 -15.57 5.76 11.83
N PRO A 148 -16.54 5.67 10.88
CA PRO A 148 -17.05 4.42 10.29
C PRO A 148 -16.06 3.35 9.78
N LEU A 149 -14.74 3.56 9.81
CA LEU A 149 -13.74 2.69 9.16
C LEU A 149 -12.59 2.17 10.04
N GLY A 150 -12.49 2.51 11.33
CA GLY A 150 -11.19 2.46 11.99
C GLY A 150 -10.94 1.38 13.04
N ARG A 151 -10.27 0.29 12.67
CA ARG A 151 -9.43 -0.55 13.56
C ARG A 151 -7.98 -0.43 13.06
N TYR A 152 -7.09 0.10 13.88
CA TYR A 152 -5.65 0.30 13.62
C TYR A 152 -4.86 -0.62 14.53
N GLY A 153 -3.59 -0.95 14.28
CA GLY A 153 -2.98 -2.09 14.97
C GLY A 153 -1.48 -2.31 14.91
N HIS A 154 -1.04 -3.37 15.58
CA HIS A 154 0.30 -3.95 15.46
C HIS A 154 0.63 -4.34 14.01
N ALA A 155 1.91 -4.68 13.78
CA ALA A 155 2.45 -5.09 12.48
C ALA A 155 1.49 -5.96 11.67
N TYR A 156 1.14 -5.47 10.47
CA TYR A 156 0.31 -6.19 9.52
C TYR A 156 1.14 -7.26 8.81
N THR A 157 1.05 -8.50 9.28
CA THR A 157 1.87 -9.62 8.79
C THR A 157 1.28 -10.31 7.57
N ALA A 158 -0.01 -10.12 7.28
CA ALA A 158 -0.66 -10.76 6.14
C ALA A 158 -0.10 -10.28 4.80
N ASN A 159 0.56 -9.11 4.79
CA ASN A 159 0.87 -8.38 3.57
C ASN A 159 2.05 -7.42 3.82
N PRO A 160 3.28 -7.97 3.92
CA PRO A 160 4.44 -7.26 4.48
C PRO A 160 4.88 -6.04 3.64
N LEU A 161 4.55 -6.01 2.35
CA LEU A 161 4.84 -4.90 1.45
C LEU A 161 4.06 -3.62 1.79
N TRP A 162 3.04 -3.72 2.63
CA TRP A 162 2.11 -2.65 2.98
C TRP A 162 2.27 -2.20 4.44
N SER A 163 3.46 -2.45 5.00
CA SER A 163 3.85 -2.06 6.36
C SER A 163 4.53 -0.68 6.40
N VAL A 164 4.86 -0.17 7.59
CA VAL A 164 5.54 1.13 7.79
C VAL A 164 7.00 0.97 7.40
N ASP A 165 7.64 2.08 7.06
CA ASP A 165 9.09 2.16 7.13
C ASP A 165 9.55 2.29 8.60
N PRO A 166 10.04 1.21 9.24
CA PRO A 166 10.42 1.26 10.65
C PRO A 166 11.63 2.18 10.92
N ASP A 167 12.33 2.62 9.87
CA ASP A 167 13.47 3.53 9.97
C ASP A 167 13.04 5.00 10.04
N ASN A 168 11.78 5.32 9.68
CA ASN A 168 11.23 6.68 9.69
C ASN A 168 9.92 6.75 10.50
N PRO A 169 9.92 7.31 11.73
CA PRO A 169 8.75 7.31 12.60
C PRO A 169 7.62 8.17 12.01
N SER A 170 6.60 7.49 11.45
CA SER A 170 5.45 8.13 10.82
C SER A 170 4.37 8.56 11.81
N VAL A 171 4.42 8.07 13.06
CA VAL A 171 3.41 8.37 14.08
C VAL A 171 3.99 9.29 15.16
N ARG A 172 3.42 10.50 15.27
CA ARG A 172 3.94 11.58 16.12
C ARG A 172 2.82 12.46 16.64
N ALA A 173 3.05 13.07 17.79
CA ALA A 173 2.21 14.15 18.32
C ALA A 173 2.31 15.41 17.44
N SER A 174 1.40 16.36 17.64
CA SER A 174 1.42 17.66 16.95
C SER A 174 2.71 18.47 17.19
N THR A 175 3.35 18.26 18.34
CA THR A 175 4.67 18.83 18.69
C THR A 175 5.83 18.16 17.96
N GLY A 176 5.57 17.03 17.30
CA GLY A 176 6.55 16.19 16.63
C GLY A 176 7.21 15.13 17.49
N PHE A 177 6.84 15.03 18.78
CA PHE A 177 7.33 13.98 19.66
C PHE A 177 6.77 12.60 19.24
N PRO A 178 7.59 11.54 19.16
CA PRO A 178 7.11 10.24 18.74
C PRO A 178 6.18 9.64 19.80
N VAL A 179 5.06 9.06 19.34
CA VAL A 179 4.06 8.43 20.22
C VAL A 179 4.15 6.90 20.13
N CYS A 180 3.47 6.13 20.98
CA CYS A 180 3.47 4.66 20.98
C CYS A 180 2.13 4.03 21.36
N ILE A 181 1.86 2.79 20.92
CA ILE A 181 0.75 1.98 21.46
C ILE A 181 1.30 1.06 22.56
N PRO A 182 0.81 1.16 23.81
CA PRO A 182 1.23 0.24 24.87
C PRO A 182 0.84 -1.20 24.55
N ARG A 183 1.72 -2.16 24.77
CA ARG A 183 1.40 -3.60 24.66
C ARG A 183 0.80 -4.18 25.93
N ASN A 184 1.04 -3.52 27.06
CA ASN A 184 0.48 -3.84 28.37
C ASN A 184 0.74 -2.67 29.34
N SER A 185 0.25 -2.78 30.58
CA SER A 185 0.42 -1.76 31.62
C SER A 185 1.86 -1.60 32.12
N THR A 186 2.75 -2.54 31.81
CA THR A 186 4.16 -2.58 32.25
C THR A 186 5.13 -2.50 31.06
N ASP A 187 4.68 -1.95 29.94
CA ASP A 187 5.49 -1.89 28.72
C ASP A 187 6.67 -0.91 28.91
N HIS A 188 7.88 -1.45 29.01
CA HIS A 188 9.08 -0.63 29.18
C HIS A 188 9.47 0.17 27.94
N GLU A 189 9.04 -0.26 26.75
CA GLU A 189 9.28 0.46 25.49
C GLU A 189 8.20 1.55 25.31
N CYS A 190 6.98 1.33 25.81
CA CYS A 190 5.90 2.31 25.79
C CYS A 190 5.25 2.52 27.16
N PRO A 191 5.98 3.09 28.14
CA PRO A 191 5.49 3.16 29.52
C PRO A 191 4.40 4.21 29.67
N LEU A 192 3.32 3.83 30.37
CA LEU A 192 2.19 4.73 30.67
C LEU A 192 2.63 5.98 31.43
N THR A 193 3.69 5.88 32.24
CA THR A 193 4.26 7.01 32.97
C THR A 193 4.86 8.08 32.07
N ASN A 194 5.22 7.75 30.83
CA ASN A 194 5.75 8.70 29.84
C ASN A 194 4.68 9.61 29.25
N ARG A 195 3.47 9.52 29.78
CA ARG A 195 2.39 10.47 29.57
C ARG A 195 1.72 10.77 30.90
N PRO A 196 1.98 11.94 31.51
CA PRO A 196 1.54 12.25 32.85
C PRO A 196 0.03 12.50 32.92
N LEU A 197 -0.55 12.16 34.07
CA LEU A 197 -1.94 12.45 34.43
C LEU A 197 -2.01 13.67 35.35
N ASP A 198 -3.12 14.40 35.31
CA ASP A 198 -3.47 15.41 36.32
C ASP A 198 -3.91 14.75 37.65
N THR A 199 -4.22 15.57 38.65
CA THR A 199 -4.71 15.11 39.96
C THR A 199 -6.06 14.39 39.91
N GLN A 200 -6.79 14.51 38.81
CA GLN A 200 -8.09 13.92 38.55
C GLN A 200 -7.99 12.63 37.71
N GLY A 201 -6.77 12.24 37.30
CA GLY A 201 -6.50 11.06 36.49
C GLY A 201 -6.69 11.26 34.99
N ASN A 202 -6.81 12.48 34.49
CA ASN A 202 -6.88 12.78 33.06
C ASN A 202 -5.49 13.00 32.47
N TYR A 203 -5.28 12.61 31.22
CA TYR A 203 -4.02 12.88 30.53
C TYR A 203 -3.78 14.38 30.36
N LEU A 204 -2.56 14.82 30.68
CA LEU A 204 -2.13 16.18 30.40
C LEU A 204 -1.99 16.40 28.89
N SER A 205 -2.58 17.48 28.39
CA SER A 205 -2.45 17.91 26.99
C SER A 205 -1.12 18.62 26.71
N THR A 206 -0.42 19.08 27.75
CA THR A 206 0.88 19.72 27.65
C THR A 206 1.70 19.39 28.89
N PHE A 207 2.92 18.92 28.67
CA PHE A 207 3.90 18.62 29.71
C PHE A 207 5.30 18.76 29.13
N THR A 208 6.31 18.89 30.00
CA THR A 208 7.71 19.09 29.60
C THR A 208 8.55 17.93 30.10
N TYR A 209 9.39 17.40 29.21
CA TYR A 209 10.36 16.37 29.58
C TYR A 209 11.54 16.98 30.35
N PRO A 210 12.07 16.26 31.35
CA PRO A 210 13.32 16.66 31.99
C PRO A 210 14.49 16.57 31.00
N ASP A 211 15.60 17.21 31.35
CA ASP A 211 16.88 17.00 30.68
C ASP A 211 17.19 15.48 30.63
N PRO A 212 17.57 14.91 29.47
CA PRO A 212 17.94 13.50 29.35
C PRO A 212 18.97 13.03 30.40
N ALA A 213 19.86 13.92 30.86
CA ALA A 213 20.84 13.62 31.91
C ALA A 213 20.24 13.54 33.33
N ARG A 214 18.98 13.94 33.50
CA ARG A 214 18.28 14.04 34.79
C ARG A 214 17.03 13.15 34.88
N VAL A 215 16.87 12.23 33.94
CA VAL A 215 15.77 11.26 33.95
C VAL A 215 15.90 10.35 35.18
N VAL A 216 14.80 10.16 35.90
CA VAL A 216 14.69 9.23 37.03
C VAL A 216 13.88 8.00 36.60
N ALA A 217 14.20 6.83 37.18
CA ALA A 217 13.46 5.61 36.88
C ALA A 217 11.96 5.77 37.19
N GLY A 218 11.11 5.43 36.22
CA GLY A 218 9.65 5.59 36.34
C GLY A 218 9.13 7.02 36.13
N GLY A 219 10.02 8.00 35.88
CA GLY A 219 9.66 9.35 35.49
C GLY A 219 9.46 9.50 33.98
N LEU A 220 9.25 10.74 33.54
CA LEU A 220 9.22 11.11 32.13
C LEU A 220 10.64 10.97 31.54
N ASP A 221 10.74 10.32 30.39
CA ASP A 221 11.99 10.14 29.65
C ASP A 221 11.82 10.63 28.19
N PRO A 222 12.52 11.70 27.77
CA PRO A 222 12.47 12.19 26.39
C PRO A 222 13.04 11.21 25.36
N ARG A 223 13.73 10.15 25.78
CA ARG A 223 14.30 9.11 24.90
C ARG A 223 13.30 8.01 24.55
N ILE A 224 12.17 7.96 25.25
CA ILE A 224 11.13 6.94 25.09
C ILE A 224 9.89 7.60 24.50
N MET A 225 9.12 6.86 23.70
CA MET A 225 7.89 7.37 23.07
C MET A 225 6.79 7.62 24.10
N ALA A 226 5.87 8.53 23.78
CA ALA A 226 4.71 8.83 24.63
C ALA A 226 3.50 7.94 24.24
N PRO A 227 2.85 7.25 25.18
CA PRO A 227 1.73 6.37 24.86
C PRO A 227 0.49 7.14 24.34
N LEU A 228 -0.11 6.62 23.27
CA LEU A 228 -1.47 6.97 22.83
C LEU A 228 -2.49 6.53 23.88
N ALA A 229 -3.57 7.31 23.97
CA ALA A 229 -4.62 7.11 24.96
C ALA A 229 -6.02 7.27 24.34
N VAL A 230 -6.99 6.66 25.00
CA VAL A 230 -8.42 6.91 24.71
C VAL A 230 -8.72 8.40 24.93
N GLY A 231 -9.41 9.01 23.98
CA GLY A 231 -9.70 10.45 23.95
C GLY A 231 -8.70 11.28 23.14
N ASP A 232 -7.63 10.68 22.60
CA ASP A 232 -6.74 11.37 21.68
C ASP A 232 -7.41 11.67 20.35
N TYR A 233 -7.31 12.92 19.91
CA TYR A 233 -7.64 13.29 18.55
C TYR A 233 -6.45 13.02 17.64
N ILE A 234 -6.67 12.22 16.60
CA ILE A 234 -5.63 11.84 15.64
C ILE A 234 -6.02 12.21 14.22
N ILE A 235 -5.00 12.44 13.40
CA ILE A 235 -5.08 12.52 11.95
C ILE A 235 -4.28 11.34 11.44
N PHE A 236 -4.87 10.53 10.56
CA PHE A 236 -4.28 9.28 10.11
C PHE A 236 -4.51 9.04 8.62
N SER A 237 -3.62 8.23 8.04
CA SER A 237 -3.70 7.75 6.66
C SER A 237 -3.10 6.35 6.59
N GLY A 238 -3.58 5.48 5.70
CA GLY A 238 -3.04 4.14 5.62
C GLY A 238 -3.66 3.28 4.54
N ILE A 239 -3.18 2.05 4.45
CA ILE A 239 -3.68 1.08 3.48
C ILE A 239 -4.93 0.42 4.07
N LYS A 240 -6.08 0.58 3.42
CA LYS A 240 -7.31 -0.13 3.79
C LYS A 240 -7.16 -1.63 3.49
N THR A 241 -7.47 -2.43 4.48
CA THR A 241 -7.50 -3.89 4.45
C THR A 241 -8.85 -4.40 4.95
N PRO A 242 -9.16 -5.70 4.81
CA PRO A 242 -10.40 -6.26 5.37
C PRO A 242 -10.52 -6.08 6.90
N GLU A 243 -9.41 -5.94 7.62
CA GLU A 243 -9.41 -5.82 9.09
C GLU A 243 -9.55 -4.38 9.60
N GLY A 244 -9.48 -3.39 8.70
CA GLY A 244 -9.45 -1.97 9.03
C GLY A 244 -8.42 -1.24 8.18
N VAL A 245 -8.12 0.01 8.55
CA VAL A 245 -7.02 0.76 7.93
C VAL A 245 -5.73 0.36 8.62
N CYS A 246 -4.83 -0.25 7.87
CA CYS A 246 -3.46 -0.46 8.30
C CYS A 246 -2.72 0.86 8.16
N GLU A 247 -2.78 1.64 9.24
CA GLU A 247 -1.73 2.62 9.52
C GLU A 247 -0.67 1.93 10.38
N PRO A 248 0.62 2.07 10.06
CA PRO A 248 1.48 0.91 10.26
C PRO A 248 2.43 0.97 11.48
N ASP A 249 2.89 -0.22 11.86
CA ASP A 249 3.86 -0.65 12.88
C ASP A 249 4.27 0.32 14.02
N PHE A 250 3.73 0.04 15.22
CA PHE A 250 4.35 0.39 16.49
C PHE A 250 5.38 -0.66 16.94
N ARG A 251 6.50 -0.76 16.23
CA ARG A 251 7.69 -1.44 16.77
C ARG A 251 8.76 -0.42 17.10
N LEU A 252 8.83 -0.12 18.38
CA LEU A 252 10.10 0.27 18.98
C LEU A 252 11.09 -0.89 18.74
N ARG A 253 12.23 -0.55 18.15
CA ARG A 253 13.35 -1.49 18.03
C ARG A 253 13.70 -2.01 19.43
N ARG A 254 13.93 -3.32 19.51
CA ARG A 254 14.70 -3.90 20.62
C ARG A 254 16.10 -3.32 20.66
#